data_AF-A0A7L0A7W5-F1
#
_entry.id   AF-A0A7L0A7W5-F1
#
_cell.length_a   1.000
_cell.length_b   1.000
_cell.length_c   1.000
_cell.angle_alpha   90.00
_cell.angle_beta   90.00
_cell.angle_gamma   90.00
#
_symmetry.space_group_name_H-M   'P 1'
#
loop_
_entity.id
_entity.type
_entity.pdbx_description
1 polymer ?
#
loop_
_entity_poly.entity_id
_entity_poly.type
_entity_poly.pdbx_seq_one_letter_code
_entity_poly.pdbx_strand_id
1 'polypeptide(L)'
;IMDPYVPPEGDARLTSLSKDGVKQQMQKLRQTAASQLAYVPLVRISGGKQELVGESRNLWFLFPCRSDRGCFLCSFNKQKLHSLVTERCYPDMVRGNRYKTIRWRFLESLEPPRVVHVRCDSIMNRGNLYGQVTVRMHSRQILAIYDRFGRLMCGGEEIPKDVLEYVVFERYLVNPHGTWRMHGKIIPEWAPPKDPILKTVLIPGPALDPSREHE
;
A
#
# COMPACT_ATOMS: atom_id res chain seq x y z
N ILE A 1 -1.39 -3.82 -10.53
CA ILE A 1 -0.48 -2.65 -10.68
C ILE A 1 0.13 -2.75 -12.07
N MET A 2 -0.11 -1.75 -12.93
CA MET A 2 0.31 -1.78 -14.34
C MET A 2 1.82 -1.59 -14.47
N ASP A 3 2.31 -0.43 -14.01
CA ASP A 3 3.73 -0.11 -13.88
C ASP A 3 4.03 0.14 -12.39
N PRO A 4 4.77 -0.73 -11.69
CA PRO A 4 5.14 -0.47 -10.32
C PRO A 4 6.10 0.72 -10.26
N TYR A 5 5.76 1.69 -9.41
CA TYR A 5 6.69 2.75 -9.07
C TYR A 5 7.88 2.17 -8.30
N VAL A 6 9.09 2.45 -8.76
CA VAL A 6 10.32 2.05 -8.07
C VAL A 6 10.81 3.25 -7.29
N PRO A 7 10.67 3.25 -5.95
CA PRO A 7 11.13 4.36 -5.13
C PRO A 7 12.67 4.38 -5.08
N PRO A 8 13.29 5.57 -5.16
CA PRO A 8 14.74 5.70 -5.17
C PRO A 8 15.33 5.23 -3.83
N GLU A 9 16.48 4.58 -3.90
CA GLU A 9 17.24 4.22 -2.70
C GLU A 9 17.70 5.50 -1.98
N GLY A 10 17.47 5.56 -0.67
CA GLY A 10 17.76 6.77 0.11
C GLY A 10 16.60 7.76 0.22
N ASP A 11 15.38 7.40 -0.20
CA ASP A 11 14.20 8.19 0.21
C ASP A 11 13.97 8.19 1.75
N ALA A 12 14.66 7.29 2.47
CA ALA A 12 14.79 7.29 3.93
C ALA A 12 16.10 7.93 4.47
N ARG A 13 17.08 8.26 3.61
CA ARG A 13 18.38 8.84 3.99
C ARG A 13 18.90 9.77 2.89
N LEU A 14 19.05 11.06 3.22
CA LEU A 14 19.62 12.07 2.31
C LEU A 14 20.99 11.64 1.73
N THR A 15 20.96 11.27 0.44
CA THR A 15 22.02 11.35 -0.60
C THR A 15 23.28 10.49 -0.52
N SER A 16 23.65 9.89 -1.67
CA SER A 16 24.92 10.16 -2.38
C SER A 16 24.87 9.57 -3.81
N LEU A 17 25.38 10.31 -4.79
CA LEU A 17 25.34 9.97 -6.22
C LEU A 17 26.27 8.77 -6.52
N SER A 18 25.71 7.56 -6.50
CA SER A 18 26.33 6.32 -7.00
C SER A 18 25.93 6.05 -8.46
N LYS A 19 26.60 5.11 -9.15
CA LYS A 19 26.24 4.65 -10.51
C LYS A 19 24.78 4.14 -10.60
N ASP A 20 24.26 3.60 -9.50
CA ASP A 20 22.85 3.22 -9.38
C ASP A 20 21.91 4.43 -9.32
N GLY A 21 22.40 5.57 -8.84
CA GLY A 21 21.68 6.85 -8.84
C GLY A 21 21.37 7.37 -10.26
N VAL A 22 22.24 7.14 -11.24
CA VAL A 22 21.98 7.54 -12.65
C VAL A 22 20.86 6.70 -13.26
N LYS A 23 20.86 5.38 -13.02
CA LYS A 23 19.76 4.48 -13.44
C LYS A 23 18.44 4.90 -12.77
N GLN A 24 18.47 5.18 -11.48
CA GLN A 24 17.31 5.67 -10.74
C GLN A 24 16.81 7.03 -11.25
N GLN A 25 17.70 7.96 -11.63
CA GLN A 25 17.31 9.23 -12.23
C GLN A 25 16.68 9.08 -13.61
N MET A 26 17.25 8.24 -14.48
CA MET A 26 16.67 7.94 -15.78
C MET A 26 15.28 7.30 -15.65
N GLN A 27 15.13 6.37 -14.69
CA GLN A 27 13.86 5.73 -14.38
C GLN A 27 12.83 6.74 -13.82
N LYS A 28 13.26 7.64 -12.93
CA LYS A 28 12.44 8.73 -12.39
C LYS A 28 11.97 9.68 -13.48
N LEU A 29 12.84 10.06 -14.42
CA LEU A 29 12.48 10.90 -15.56
C LEU A 29 11.44 10.22 -16.46
N ARG A 30 11.67 8.95 -16.81
CA ARG A 30 10.71 8.14 -17.60
C ARG A 30 9.36 8.02 -16.90
N GLN A 31 9.38 7.73 -15.59
CA GLN A 31 8.17 7.64 -14.77
C GLN A 31 7.42 8.98 -14.70
N THR A 32 8.15 10.09 -14.56
CA THR A 32 7.61 11.45 -14.50
C THR A 32 7.02 11.89 -15.85
N ALA A 33 7.71 11.63 -16.96
CA ALA A 33 7.21 11.98 -18.28
C ALA A 33 5.89 11.24 -18.58
N ALA A 34 5.87 9.93 -18.34
CA ALA A 34 4.66 9.14 -18.53
C ALA A 34 3.56 9.47 -17.50
N SER A 35 3.91 9.95 -16.29
CA SER A 35 2.90 10.39 -15.33
C SER A 35 2.26 11.70 -15.74
N GLN A 36 3.02 12.67 -16.28
CA GLN A 36 2.48 13.91 -16.84
C GLN A 36 1.52 13.62 -18.01
N LEU A 37 1.85 12.67 -18.88
CA LEU A 37 0.96 12.26 -19.98
C LEU A 37 -0.33 11.63 -19.47
N ALA A 38 -0.26 10.76 -18.45
CA ALA A 38 -1.43 10.14 -17.83
C ALA A 38 -2.26 11.12 -16.99
N TYR A 39 -1.65 12.21 -16.53
CA TYR A 39 -2.28 13.20 -15.68
C TYR A 39 -3.29 14.08 -16.44
N VAL A 40 -2.99 14.44 -17.69
CA VAL A 40 -3.87 15.25 -18.54
C VAL A 40 -5.27 14.64 -18.71
N PRO A 41 -5.44 13.36 -19.08
CA PRO A 41 -6.77 12.75 -19.20
C PRO A 41 -7.47 12.62 -17.84
N LEU A 42 -6.73 12.35 -16.75
CA LEU A 42 -7.31 12.29 -15.40
C LEU A 42 -7.90 13.62 -14.95
N VAL A 43 -7.18 14.73 -15.12
CA VAL A 43 -7.68 16.04 -14.73
C VAL A 43 -8.88 16.47 -15.58
N ARG A 44 -8.89 16.11 -16.87
CA ARG A 44 -10.04 16.38 -17.74
C ARG A 44 -11.30 15.65 -17.29
N ILE A 45 -11.17 14.43 -16.75
CA ILE A 45 -12.30 13.61 -16.29
C ILE A 45 -12.70 13.96 -14.84
N SER A 46 -11.74 14.29 -13.98
CA SER A 46 -11.93 14.44 -12.52
C SER A 46 -11.95 15.90 -12.04
N GLY A 47 -12.25 16.88 -12.89
CA GLY A 47 -12.58 18.25 -12.45
C GLY A 47 -11.42 19.13 -11.97
N GLY A 48 -10.20 18.62 -11.72
CA GLY A 48 -9.05 19.46 -11.37
C GLY A 48 -7.94 18.77 -10.58
N LYS A 49 -6.75 19.41 -10.53
CA LYS A 49 -5.59 18.94 -9.74
C LYS A 49 -5.86 18.87 -8.23
N GLN A 50 -6.57 19.87 -7.71
CA GLN A 50 -6.84 20.02 -6.28
C GLN A 50 -7.88 19.03 -5.79
N GLU A 51 -8.81 18.63 -6.66
CA GLU A 51 -9.83 17.64 -6.34
C GLU A 51 -9.22 16.23 -6.29
N LEU A 52 -8.26 15.88 -7.15
CA LEU A 52 -7.54 14.60 -7.04
C LEU A 52 -6.67 14.49 -5.78
N VAL A 53 -5.95 15.56 -5.41
CA VAL A 53 -5.13 15.58 -4.18
C VAL A 53 -6.02 15.71 -2.94
N GLY A 54 -7.10 16.48 -3.03
CA GLY A 54 -8.12 16.64 -2.01
C GLY A 54 -8.89 15.35 -1.77
N GLU A 55 -9.36 14.69 -2.83
CA GLU A 55 -9.94 13.34 -2.80
C GLU A 55 -8.93 12.33 -2.32
N SER A 56 -7.67 12.33 -2.78
CA SER A 56 -6.67 11.36 -2.29
C SER A 56 -6.35 11.57 -0.81
N ARG A 57 -6.23 12.82 -0.36
CA ARG A 57 -6.14 13.16 1.07
C ARG A 57 -7.39 12.69 1.80
N ASN A 58 -8.57 13.03 1.30
CA ASN A 58 -9.86 12.66 1.87
C ASN A 58 -10.11 11.15 1.85
N LEU A 59 -9.59 10.41 0.87
CA LEU A 59 -9.63 8.95 0.72
C LEU A 59 -8.66 8.27 1.66
N TRP A 60 -7.54 8.92 1.97
CA TRP A 60 -6.64 8.48 3.02
C TRP A 60 -7.18 8.80 4.42
N PHE A 61 -7.87 9.92 4.57
CA PHE A 61 -8.70 10.23 5.74
C PHE A 61 -9.99 9.36 5.78
N LEU A 62 -10.42 8.77 4.65
CA LEU A 62 -11.54 7.82 4.54
C LEU A 62 -11.08 6.37 4.72
N PHE A 63 -9.78 6.08 4.54
CA PHE A 63 -9.14 4.97 5.21
C PHE A 63 -9.45 5.15 6.71
N PRO A 64 -9.79 4.07 7.45
CA PRO A 64 -10.79 4.01 8.54
C PRO A 64 -10.57 4.91 9.78
N CYS A 65 -10.22 6.17 9.61
CA CYS A 65 -9.43 6.98 10.53
C CYS A 65 -10.17 8.27 10.90
N ARG A 66 -11.49 8.31 10.68
CA ARG A 66 -12.35 9.40 11.18
C ARG A 66 -13.37 8.94 12.22
N SER A 67 -13.27 7.71 12.71
CA SER A 67 -14.04 7.32 13.89
C SER A 67 -13.11 6.76 14.93
N ASP A 68 -13.09 7.43 16.08
CA ASP A 68 -12.53 7.05 17.38
C ASP A 68 -12.81 5.60 17.84
N ARG A 69 -13.49 4.76 17.05
CA ARG A 69 -13.99 3.45 17.47
C ARG A 69 -13.90 2.31 16.46
N GLY A 70 -13.18 2.42 15.35
CA GLY A 70 -12.97 1.19 14.58
C GLY A 70 -12.33 1.35 13.23
N CYS A 71 -11.08 0.90 13.13
CA CYS A 71 -10.56 0.52 11.84
C CYS A 71 -11.48 -0.56 11.23
N PHE A 72 -11.96 -0.39 9.99
CA PHE A 72 -12.93 -1.33 9.37
C PHE A 72 -12.34 -2.74 9.22
N LEU A 73 -11.01 -2.87 9.26
CA LEU A 73 -10.30 -4.14 9.38
C LEU A 73 -10.43 -4.75 10.79
N CYS A 74 -10.46 -3.93 11.84
CA CYS A 74 -10.67 -4.39 13.22
C CYS A 74 -12.09 -4.92 13.45
N SER A 75 -13.08 -4.36 12.75
CA SER A 75 -14.49 -4.81 12.81
C SER A 75 -14.87 -5.82 11.72
N PHE A 76 -13.95 -6.16 10.81
CA PHE A 76 -14.18 -7.05 9.66
C PHE A 76 -15.50 -6.80 8.91
N ASN A 77 -15.90 -5.53 8.73
CA ASN A 77 -17.11 -5.21 7.98
C ASN A 77 -16.89 -5.43 6.48
N LYS A 78 -17.32 -6.59 5.98
CA LYS A 78 -17.11 -7.03 4.59
C LYS A 78 -17.67 -6.04 3.57
N GLN A 79 -18.88 -5.52 3.77
CA GLN A 79 -19.54 -4.63 2.82
C GLN A 79 -18.78 -3.31 2.66
N LYS A 80 -18.44 -2.67 3.78
CA LYS A 80 -17.66 -1.42 3.78
C LYS A 80 -16.24 -1.63 3.25
N LEU A 81 -15.65 -2.81 3.47
CA LEU A 81 -14.31 -3.10 2.96
C LEU A 81 -14.31 -3.24 1.43
N HIS A 82 -15.33 -3.87 0.84
CA HIS A 82 -15.46 -3.96 -0.62
C HIS A 82 -15.74 -2.62 -1.32
N SER A 83 -16.31 -1.62 -0.61
CA SER A 83 -16.46 -0.27 -1.18
C SER A 83 -15.15 0.53 -1.18
N LEU A 84 -14.21 0.23 -0.27
CA LEU A 84 -12.95 0.98 -0.10
C LEU A 84 -11.74 0.32 -0.80
N VAL A 85 -11.77 -1.00 -0.94
CA VAL A 85 -10.66 -1.81 -1.43
C VAL A 85 -11.09 -2.55 -2.69
N THR A 86 -10.19 -2.69 -3.66
CA THR A 86 -10.48 -3.48 -4.86
C THR A 86 -10.54 -4.97 -4.56
N GLU A 87 -11.14 -5.70 -5.48
CA GLU A 87 -11.28 -7.16 -5.46
C GLU A 87 -9.91 -7.86 -5.40
N ARG A 88 -8.87 -7.22 -5.93
CA ARG A 88 -7.49 -7.72 -5.90
C ARG A 88 -6.85 -7.61 -4.53
N CYS A 89 -7.03 -6.48 -3.84
CA CYS A 89 -6.38 -6.19 -2.56
C CYS A 89 -7.13 -6.80 -1.36
N TYR A 90 -8.45 -6.96 -1.47
CA TYR A 90 -9.29 -7.57 -0.44
C TYR A 90 -8.77 -8.92 0.09
N PRO A 91 -8.46 -9.94 -0.76
CA PRO A 91 -7.97 -11.22 -0.26
C PRO A 91 -6.62 -11.09 0.46
N ASP A 92 -5.73 -10.21 0.00
CA ASP A 92 -4.41 -10.03 0.60
C ASP A 92 -4.51 -9.43 2.01
N MET A 93 -5.48 -8.54 2.25
CA MET A 93 -5.75 -7.98 3.57
C MET A 93 -6.44 -8.96 4.54
N VAL A 94 -7.30 -9.83 4.02
CA VAL A 94 -8.19 -10.67 4.85
C VAL A 94 -7.63 -12.07 5.10
N ARG A 95 -6.99 -12.71 4.11
CA ARG A 95 -6.64 -14.16 4.14
C ARG A 95 -5.83 -14.58 5.37
N GLY A 96 -4.87 -13.76 5.81
CA GLY A 96 -4.04 -14.05 6.99
C GLY A 96 -4.65 -13.64 8.34
N ASN A 97 -5.72 -12.85 8.31
CA ASN A 97 -6.23 -12.12 9.48
C ASN A 97 -7.61 -12.58 9.95
N ARG A 98 -8.28 -13.49 9.23
CA ARG A 98 -9.67 -13.94 9.55
C ARG A 98 -9.89 -14.39 10.99
N TYR A 99 -8.87 -14.98 11.60
CA TYR A 99 -8.94 -15.50 12.96
C TYR A 99 -8.01 -14.74 13.91
N LYS A 100 -7.70 -13.48 13.60
CA LYS A 100 -6.83 -12.63 14.43
C LYS A 100 -7.56 -11.35 14.77
N THR A 101 -7.35 -10.87 15.99
CA THR A 101 -7.85 -9.56 16.38
C THR A 101 -6.77 -8.53 16.11
N ILE A 102 -7.04 -7.63 15.17
CA ILE A 102 -6.13 -6.53 14.87
C ILE A 102 -6.57 -5.34 15.70
N ARG A 103 -5.64 -4.65 16.34
CA ARG A 103 -5.81 -3.31 16.87
C ARG A 103 -4.82 -2.40 16.15
N TRP A 104 -5.35 -1.48 15.37
CA TRP A 104 -4.56 -0.49 14.65
C TRP A 104 -5.05 0.90 15.00
N ARG A 105 -4.11 1.80 15.27
CA ARG A 105 -4.38 3.21 15.54
C ARG A 105 -3.43 4.05 14.71
N PHE A 106 -4.00 5.06 14.08
CA PHE A 106 -3.25 6.14 13.45
C PHE A 106 -3.00 7.22 14.49
N LEU A 107 -1.76 7.72 14.59
CA LEU A 107 -1.43 8.80 15.49
C LEU A 107 -1.33 10.12 14.72
N GLU A 108 -0.33 10.23 13.88
CA GLU A 108 0.01 11.47 13.17
C GLU A 108 0.66 11.19 11.82
N SER A 109 0.56 12.16 10.91
CA SER A 109 1.27 12.15 9.63
C SER A 109 2.56 12.94 9.81
N LEU A 110 3.71 12.29 9.74
CA LEU A 110 5.02 12.97 9.86
C LEU A 110 5.28 13.87 8.65
N GLU A 111 4.92 13.38 7.47
CA GLU A 111 4.93 14.17 6.24
C GLU A 111 3.55 14.12 5.58
N PRO A 112 3.15 15.19 4.88
CA PRO A 112 1.92 15.18 4.11
C PRO A 112 2.01 14.13 2.99
N PRO A 113 0.93 13.38 2.70
CA PRO A 113 0.93 12.40 1.63
C PRO A 113 1.14 13.08 0.27
N ARG A 114 2.00 12.49 -0.57
CA ARG A 114 2.38 13.04 -1.89
C ARG A 114 2.07 12.05 -2.98
N VAL A 115 1.42 12.52 -4.04
CA VAL A 115 1.25 11.72 -5.27
C VAL A 115 2.59 11.64 -5.97
N VAL A 116 3.08 10.43 -6.17
CA VAL A 116 4.40 10.19 -6.77
C VAL A 116 4.29 9.72 -8.20
N HIS A 117 3.32 8.84 -8.47
CA HIS A 117 3.16 8.22 -9.76
C HIS A 117 1.70 8.16 -10.18
N VAL A 118 1.45 8.40 -11.45
CA VAL A 118 0.10 8.35 -12.03
C VAL A 118 0.20 7.61 -13.34
N ARG A 119 -0.73 6.67 -13.55
CA ARG A 119 -0.84 5.86 -14.75
C ARG A 119 -2.29 5.73 -15.15
N CYS A 120 -2.54 5.84 -16.45
CA CYS A 120 -3.84 5.63 -17.04
C CYS A 120 -3.64 4.68 -18.19
N ASP A 121 -4.34 3.55 -18.17
CA ASP A 121 -4.21 2.58 -19.23
C ASP A 121 -5.53 1.84 -19.48
N SER A 122 -5.70 1.36 -20.71
CA SER A 122 -6.84 0.56 -21.12
C SER A 122 -6.51 -0.91 -20.97
N ILE A 123 -7.12 -1.58 -19.99
CA ILE A 123 -6.89 -3.01 -19.76
C ILE A 123 -7.77 -3.80 -20.73
N MET A 124 -7.12 -4.55 -21.64
CA MET A 124 -7.68 -5.53 -22.58
C MET A 124 -8.66 -5.01 -23.65
N ASN A 125 -9.63 -4.16 -23.31
CA ASN A 125 -10.59 -3.57 -24.24
C ASN A 125 -10.37 -2.05 -24.37
N ARG A 126 -10.38 -1.52 -25.60
CA ARG A 126 -10.21 -0.07 -25.89
C ARG A 126 -11.24 0.85 -25.23
N GLY A 127 -12.30 0.29 -24.65
CA GLY A 127 -13.34 1.03 -23.91
C GLY A 127 -13.14 1.08 -22.40
N ASN A 128 -12.27 0.26 -21.81
CA ASN A 128 -12.13 0.14 -20.35
C ASN A 128 -10.88 0.87 -19.84
N LEU A 129 -11.04 2.14 -19.44
CA LEU A 129 -9.95 2.95 -18.93
C LEU A 129 -9.89 2.90 -17.39
N TYR A 130 -8.72 2.54 -16.87
CA TYR A 130 -8.42 2.56 -15.43
C TYR A 130 -7.33 3.58 -15.13
N GLY A 131 -7.54 4.38 -14.09
CA GLY A 131 -6.56 5.30 -13.53
C GLY A 131 -5.96 4.70 -12.26
N GLN A 132 -4.64 4.57 -12.22
CA GLN A 132 -3.87 4.18 -11.04
C GLN A 132 -3.04 5.36 -10.53
N VAL A 133 -3.09 5.58 -9.22
CA VAL A 133 -2.38 6.66 -8.54
C VAL A 133 -1.59 6.07 -7.37
N THR A 134 -0.29 6.24 -7.39
CA THR A 134 0.60 5.86 -6.30
C THR A 134 0.87 7.07 -5.42
N VAL A 135 0.59 6.92 -4.13
CA VAL A 135 0.78 7.95 -3.12
C VAL A 135 1.77 7.46 -2.09
N ARG A 136 2.77 8.30 -1.79
CA ARG A 136 3.73 8.12 -0.70
C ARG A 136 3.13 8.65 0.57
N MET A 137 3.12 7.83 1.62
CA MET A 137 2.69 8.18 2.96
C MET A 137 3.80 7.91 3.95
N HIS A 138 4.05 8.90 4.82
CA HIS A 138 4.95 8.77 5.94
C HIS A 138 4.17 9.14 7.20
N SER A 139 3.86 8.12 8.00
CA SER A 139 2.95 8.26 9.13
C SER A 139 3.41 7.46 10.33
N ARG A 140 2.98 7.90 11.51
CA ARG A 140 3.22 7.22 12.77
C ARG A 140 1.99 6.43 13.16
N GLN A 141 2.16 5.13 13.35
CA GLN A 141 1.08 4.17 13.55
C GLN A 141 1.37 3.24 14.72
N ILE A 142 0.32 2.74 15.36
CA ILE A 142 0.40 1.69 16.37
C ILE A 142 -0.32 0.47 15.79
N LEU A 143 0.32 -0.69 15.86
CA LEU A 143 -0.24 -1.97 15.43
C LEU A 143 0.00 -3.03 16.51
N ALA A 144 -1.07 -3.69 16.92
CA ALA A 144 -1.02 -4.88 17.76
C ALA A 144 -1.90 -5.97 17.13
N ILE A 145 -1.33 -7.16 16.92
CA ILE A 145 -2.06 -8.31 16.38
C ILE A 145 -2.12 -9.37 17.47
N TYR A 146 -3.35 -9.79 17.78
CA TYR A 146 -3.63 -10.84 18.74
C TYR A 146 -4.04 -12.13 18.03
N ASP A 147 -3.65 -13.27 18.60
CA ASP A 147 -4.07 -14.59 18.13
C ASP A 147 -5.56 -14.85 18.46
N ARG A 148 -6.09 -16.00 18.01
CA ARG A 148 -7.44 -16.50 18.35
C ARG A 148 -7.73 -16.52 19.84
N PHE A 149 -6.69 -16.76 20.64
CA PHE A 149 -6.78 -16.85 22.10
C PHE A 149 -6.51 -15.52 22.80
N GLY A 150 -6.41 -14.41 22.07
CA GLY A 150 -6.16 -13.08 22.65
C GLY A 150 -4.72 -12.83 23.10
N ARG A 151 -3.77 -13.72 22.78
CA ARG A 151 -2.34 -13.52 23.07
C ARG A 151 -1.70 -12.61 22.03
N LEU A 152 -0.85 -11.68 22.47
CA LEU A 152 -0.12 -10.79 21.56
C LEU A 152 0.84 -11.61 20.68
N MET A 153 0.75 -11.42 19.36
CA MET A 153 1.61 -12.09 18.39
C MET A 153 2.69 -11.19 17.81
N CYS A 154 2.33 -9.93 17.54
CA CYS A 154 3.17 -8.97 16.84
C CYS A 154 2.81 -7.55 17.26
N GLY A 155 3.84 -6.70 17.35
CA GLY A 155 3.71 -5.28 17.66
C GLY A 155 3.43 -5.03 19.15
N GLY A 156 2.83 -3.88 19.44
CA GLY A 156 2.49 -3.44 20.79
C GLY A 156 1.41 -2.37 20.72
N GLU A 157 0.54 -2.31 21.73
CA GLU A 157 -0.60 -1.37 21.74
C GLU A 157 -0.19 0.06 22.11
N GLU A 158 1.00 0.24 22.67
CA GLU A 158 1.51 1.54 23.13
C GLU A 158 2.76 2.00 22.39
N ILE A 159 3.36 1.14 21.56
CA ILE A 159 4.62 1.43 20.89
C ILE A 159 4.31 2.00 19.50
N PRO A 160 4.45 3.33 19.30
CA PRO A 160 4.28 3.92 17.99
C PRO A 160 5.47 3.61 17.10
N LYS A 161 5.20 3.37 15.81
CA LYS A 161 6.22 3.13 14.80
C LYS A 161 6.01 4.02 13.60
N ASP A 162 7.12 4.48 13.05
CA ASP A 162 7.14 5.28 11.84
C ASP A 162 7.12 4.35 10.64
N VAL A 163 6.16 4.58 9.74
CA VAL A 163 5.93 3.71 8.59
C VAL A 163 5.91 4.56 7.32
N LEU A 164 6.81 4.22 6.40
CA LEU A 164 6.88 4.77 5.05
C LEU A 164 6.26 3.75 4.08
N GLU A 165 5.19 4.15 3.39
CA GLU A 165 4.43 3.26 2.50
C GLU A 165 4.10 3.93 1.18
N TYR A 166 4.06 3.13 0.13
CA TYR A 166 3.63 3.53 -1.20
C TYR A 166 2.32 2.83 -1.53
N VAL A 167 1.21 3.52 -1.33
CA VAL A 167 -0.14 2.97 -1.53
C VAL A 167 -0.62 3.29 -2.95
N VAL A 168 -1.11 2.28 -3.64
CA VAL A 168 -1.68 2.41 -4.98
C VAL A 168 -3.19 2.41 -4.90
N PHE A 169 -3.81 3.46 -5.41
CA PHE A 169 -5.25 3.58 -5.62
C PHE A 169 -5.59 3.32 -7.08
N GLU A 170 -6.77 2.78 -7.31
CA GLU A 170 -7.32 2.55 -8.65
C GLU A 170 -8.75 3.08 -8.72
N ARG A 171 -9.08 3.69 -9.86
CA ARG A 171 -10.43 4.10 -10.20
C ARG A 171 -10.73 3.67 -11.64
N TYR A 172 -11.92 3.14 -11.84
CA TYR A 172 -12.46 2.91 -13.18
C TYR A 172 -13.01 4.23 -13.72
N LEU A 173 -12.38 4.78 -14.75
CA LEU A 173 -12.63 6.14 -15.23
C LEU A 173 -13.86 6.25 -16.14
N VAL A 174 -14.28 5.15 -16.74
CA VAL A 174 -15.45 5.09 -17.64
C VAL A 174 -16.75 5.19 -16.86
N ASN A 175 -16.78 4.66 -15.63
CA ASN A 175 -17.95 4.75 -14.77
C ASN A 175 -17.96 6.12 -14.05
N PRO A 176 -19.01 6.95 -14.25
CA PRO A 176 -19.12 8.24 -13.57
C PRO A 176 -19.22 8.09 -12.04
N HIS A 177 -19.80 6.98 -11.55
CA HIS A 177 -19.91 6.68 -10.12
C HIS A 177 -18.70 5.92 -9.56
N GLY A 178 -17.64 5.75 -10.35
CA GLY A 178 -16.42 5.09 -9.90
C GLY A 178 -15.78 5.87 -8.76
N THR A 179 -15.56 5.21 -7.62
CA THR A 179 -14.77 5.76 -6.51
C THR A 179 -13.34 5.27 -6.62
N TRP A 180 -12.41 6.04 -6.04
CA TRP A 180 -11.06 5.55 -5.82
C TRP A 180 -11.08 4.44 -4.78
N ARG A 181 -10.36 3.34 -5.05
CA ARG A 181 -10.27 2.19 -4.14
C ARG A 181 -8.81 1.78 -4.00
N MET A 182 -8.41 1.30 -2.83
CA MET A 182 -7.05 0.78 -2.63
C MET A 182 -6.86 -0.49 -3.47
N HIS A 183 -5.83 -0.49 -4.32
CA HIS A 183 -5.50 -1.60 -5.21
C HIS A 183 -4.29 -2.41 -4.73
N GLY A 184 -3.34 -1.77 -4.06
CA GLY A 184 -2.17 -2.47 -3.55
C GLY A 184 -1.19 -1.59 -2.81
N LYS A 185 -0.13 -2.21 -2.31
CA LYS A 185 0.98 -1.57 -1.63
C LYS A 185 2.29 -1.97 -2.31
N ILE A 186 3.13 -0.99 -2.59
CA ILE A 186 4.49 -1.19 -3.10
C ILE A 186 5.43 -1.20 -1.89
N ILE A 187 6.24 -2.24 -1.79
CA ILE A 187 7.27 -2.41 -0.75
C ILE A 187 8.62 -2.31 -1.47
N PRO A 188 9.45 -1.29 -1.17
CA PRO A 188 10.78 -1.23 -1.74
C PRO A 188 11.63 -2.41 -1.27
N GLU A 189 12.56 -2.84 -2.11
CA GLU A 189 13.56 -3.87 -1.75
C GLU A 189 14.48 -3.40 -0.63
N TRP A 190 14.79 -2.10 -0.59
CA TRP A 190 15.60 -1.47 0.45
C TRP A 190 14.84 -1.16 1.75
N ALA A 191 13.53 -1.46 1.82
CA ALA A 191 12.78 -1.25 3.06
C ALA A 191 13.40 -2.06 4.20
N PRO A 192 13.45 -1.51 5.43
CA PRO A 192 13.88 -2.29 6.57
C PRO A 192 12.98 -3.53 6.73
N PRO A 193 13.54 -4.66 7.19
CA PRO A 193 12.75 -5.85 7.45
C PRO A 193 11.67 -5.54 8.50
N LYS A 194 10.55 -6.24 8.39
CA LYS A 194 9.46 -6.12 9.37
C LYS A 194 9.94 -6.59 10.74
N ASP A 195 9.29 -6.10 11.79
CA ASP A 195 9.56 -6.55 13.13
C ASP A 195 9.41 -8.07 13.25
N PRO A 196 10.31 -8.73 14.00
CA PRO A 196 10.20 -10.15 14.25
C PRO A 196 8.91 -10.45 15.03
N ILE A 197 8.36 -11.62 14.77
CA ILE A 197 7.28 -12.19 15.57
C ILE A 197 7.82 -12.59 16.95
N LEU A 198 6.98 -12.51 17.98
CA LEU A 198 7.37 -12.86 19.36
C LEU A 198 7.71 -14.35 19.54
N LYS A 199 7.20 -15.23 18.66
CA LYS A 199 7.39 -16.68 18.74
C LYS A 199 8.60 -17.13 17.92
N THR A 200 9.25 -18.20 18.37
CA THR A 200 10.24 -18.91 17.56
C THR A 200 9.56 -19.80 16.51
N VAL A 201 10.24 -20.00 15.37
CA VAL A 201 9.75 -20.85 14.27
C VAL A 201 10.83 -21.87 13.96
N LEU A 202 10.46 -23.15 13.98
CA LEU A 202 11.28 -24.23 13.45
C LEU A 202 10.99 -24.37 11.96
N ILE A 203 12.02 -24.29 11.13
CA ILE A 203 11.92 -24.62 9.71
C ILE A 203 12.40 -26.07 9.58
N PRO A 204 11.51 -27.02 9.23
CA PRO A 204 11.93 -28.41 9.07
C PRO A 204 12.91 -28.51 7.90
N GLY A 205 13.92 -29.37 8.05
CA GLY A 205 14.82 -29.72 6.96
C GLY A 205 14.09 -30.42 5.81
N PRO A 206 14.77 -30.64 4.67
CA PRO A 206 14.19 -31.39 3.57
C PRO A 206 13.81 -32.79 4.04
N ALA A 207 12.57 -33.21 3.74
CA ALA A 207 12.16 -34.59 3.96
C ALA A 207 12.93 -35.46 2.96
N LEU A 208 13.85 -36.29 3.45
CA LEU A 208 14.55 -37.23 2.60
C LEU A 208 13.63 -38.38 2.23
N ASP A 209 13.72 -38.77 0.96
CA ASP A 209 13.29 -40.11 0.58
C ASP A 209 14.18 -41.14 1.28
N PRO A 210 13.63 -42.27 1.76
CA PRO A 210 14.39 -43.27 2.52
C PRO A 210 15.58 -43.88 1.74
N SER A 211 15.65 -43.65 0.43
CA SER A 211 16.71 -44.11 -0.46
C SER A 211 17.83 -43.09 -0.71
N ARG A 212 17.77 -41.90 -0.11
CA ARG A 212 18.81 -40.86 -0.25
C ARG A 212 19.42 -40.55 1.11
N GLU A 213 20.74 -40.44 1.17
CA GLU A 213 21.46 -40.00 2.38
C GLU A 213 21.46 -38.47 2.47
N HIS A 214 21.57 -37.93 3.69
CA HIS A 214 21.72 -36.48 3.91
C HIS A 214 23.12 -36.05 3.43
N GLU A 215 23.17 -35.16 2.44
CA GLU A 215 24.35 -34.34 2.12
C GLU A 215 24.45 -33.11 3.03
#